data_AF-R7BIW8-F1
#
_entry.id   AF-R7BIW8-F1
#
_cell.length_a   1.000
_cell.length_b   1.000
_cell.length_c   1.000
_cell.angle_alpha   90.00
_cell.angle_beta   90.00
_cell.angle_gamma   90.00
#
_symmetry.space_group_name_H-M   'P 1'
#
loop_
_entity.id
_entity.type
_entity.pdbx_description
1 polymer ?
#
loop_
_entity_poly.entity_id
_entity_poly.type
_entity_poly.pdbx_seq_one_letter_code
_entity_poly.pdbx_strand_id
1 'polypeptide(L)'
;MKLKKDSAQEKVKREKSRKEVIILEMIGILLLVLSLACILIPVFLSRGDGNFRYGLPFIIAFFVLCISSVAVLIYVFPDAVVHDLHKSVDKYSNQSLSVLYHAEKERTTELFKKHGFKEAGGGFYRKKMISISKDSICYYVAFSDADDVDKAVDAALSKLERMKEKTRCVCLILFIYKNNPTKNDKEQLRMRCAYMLTDETVLPDSEGVNAVPVLVDSATGEGTFLSKMRGISIYAHGCRLLKRYIQ
;
A
#
# COMPACT_ATOMS: atom_id res chain seq x y z
N MET A 1 5.68 54.40 -10.70
CA MET A 1 4.75 53.95 -9.65
C MET A 1 4.75 52.43 -9.66
N LYS A 2 5.15 51.81 -8.55
CA LYS A 2 5.69 50.44 -8.46
C LYS A 2 4.64 49.37 -8.75
N LEU A 3 4.97 48.46 -9.68
CA LEU A 3 4.38 47.13 -9.82
C LEU A 3 4.54 46.38 -8.49
N LYS A 4 3.41 46.15 -7.81
CA LYS A 4 3.34 45.34 -6.61
C LYS A 4 3.45 43.88 -7.05
N LYS A 5 4.68 43.37 -6.93
CA LYS A 5 5.04 41.96 -7.04
C LYS A 5 4.46 41.28 -5.81
N ASP A 6 3.19 40.89 -5.86
CA ASP A 6 2.59 40.00 -4.86
C ASP A 6 3.20 38.61 -5.08
N SER A 7 4.42 38.46 -4.57
CA SER A 7 5.01 37.19 -4.23
C SER A 7 4.13 36.53 -3.18
N ALA A 8 3.13 35.78 -3.63
CA ALA A 8 2.66 34.62 -2.89
C ALA A 8 3.84 33.64 -2.80
N GLN A 9 4.75 33.92 -1.86
CA GLN A 9 5.57 32.89 -1.26
C GLN A 9 4.59 31.92 -0.61
N GLU A 10 4.22 30.91 -1.38
CA GLU A 10 3.82 29.62 -0.86
C GLU A 10 4.86 29.28 0.22
N LYS A 11 4.46 29.40 1.49
CA LYS A 11 5.33 29.04 2.61
C LYS A 11 5.67 27.57 2.41
N VAL A 12 6.85 27.30 1.86
CA VAL A 12 7.44 25.97 1.78
C VAL A 12 7.46 25.47 3.22
N LYS A 13 6.47 24.66 3.57
CA LYS A 13 6.32 24.05 4.88
C LYS A 13 7.58 23.22 5.07
N ARG A 14 8.48 23.69 5.94
CA ARG A 14 9.74 23.01 6.22
C ARG A 14 9.39 21.58 6.63
N GLU A 15 9.86 20.61 5.85
CA GLU A 15 9.67 19.19 6.14
C GLU A 15 10.24 18.91 7.54
N LYS A 16 9.38 18.45 8.45
CA LYS A 16 9.79 18.21 9.83
C LYS A 16 10.78 17.05 9.89
N SER A 17 11.80 17.19 10.73
CA SER A 17 12.75 16.11 10.96
C SER A 17 12.03 14.89 11.53
N ARG A 18 12.48 13.68 11.17
CA ARG A 18 11.93 12.42 11.73
C ARG A 18 11.84 12.43 13.26
N LYS A 19 12.82 13.04 13.94
CA LYS A 19 12.81 13.16 15.40
C LYS A 19 11.68 14.07 15.90
N GLU A 20 11.40 15.16 15.20
CA GLU A 20 10.32 16.09 15.54
C GLU A 20 8.95 15.45 15.33
N VAL A 21 8.77 14.69 14.24
CA VAL A 21 7.56 13.91 13.97
C VAL A 21 7.29 12.92 15.09
N ILE A 22 8.29 12.10 15.46
CA ILE A 22 8.16 11.11 16.55
C ILE A 22 7.83 11.78 17.89
N ILE A 23 8.48 12.91 18.21
CA ILE A 23 8.22 13.64 19.46
C ILE A 23 6.77 14.15 19.49
N LEU A 24 6.28 14.74 18.39
CA LEU A 24 4.92 15.26 18.33
C LEU A 24 3.87 14.15 18.35
N GLU A 25 4.13 13.00 17.72
CA GLU A 25 3.29 11.80 17.87
C GLU A 25 3.22 11.33 19.32
N MET A 26 4.38 11.23 19.99
CA MET A 26 4.44 10.85 21.41
C MET A 26 3.68 11.84 22.30
N ILE A 27 3.78 13.15 22.03
CA ILE A 27 3.01 14.18 22.75
C ILE A 27 1.51 13.98 22.51
N GLY A 28 1.09 13.75 21.26
CA GLY A 28 -0.30 13.48 20.92
C GLY A 28 -0.85 12.25 21.66
N ILE A 29 -0.11 11.14 21.67
CA ILE A 29 -0.47 9.91 22.39
C ILE A 29 -0.51 10.15 23.90
N LEU A 30 0.47 10.87 24.46
CA LEU A 30 0.52 11.19 25.89
C LEU A 30 -0.69 12.02 26.32
N LEU A 31 -1.08 13.03 25.55
CA LEU A 31 -2.29 13.82 25.79
C LEU A 31 -3.55 12.95 25.77
N LEU A 32 -3.62 11.97 24.86
CA LEU A 32 -4.73 11.02 24.81
C LEU A 32 -4.79 10.15 26.07
N VAL A 33 -3.65 9.61 26.51
CA VAL A 33 -3.55 8.81 27.74
C VAL A 33 -3.93 9.63 28.97
N LEU A 34 -3.47 10.88 29.07
CA LEU A 34 -3.84 11.80 30.14
C LEU A 34 -5.34 12.10 30.13
N SER A 35 -5.94 12.26 28.95
CA SER A 35 -7.39 12.47 28.83
C SER A 35 -8.16 11.28 29.43
N LEU A 36 -7.75 10.04 29.13
CA LEU A 36 -8.38 8.84 29.70
C LEU A 36 -8.24 8.80 31.23
N ALA A 37 -7.10 9.22 31.77
CA ALA A 37 -6.90 9.34 33.21
C ALA A 37 -7.88 10.33 33.86
N CYS A 38 -8.21 11.44 33.19
CA CYS A 38 -9.21 12.40 33.67
C CYS A 38 -10.62 11.81 33.83
N ILE A 39 -10.96 10.73 33.10
CA ILE A 39 -12.24 10.01 33.28
C ILE A 39 -12.13 9.00 34.42
N LEU A 40 -11.01 8.29 34.53
CA LEU A 40 -10.83 7.21 35.50
C LEU A 40 -10.65 7.72 36.93
N ILE A 41 -9.83 8.76 37.13
CA ILE A 41 -9.47 9.28 38.46
C ILE A 41 -10.70 9.70 39.27
N PRO A 42 -11.68 10.46 38.73
CA PRO A 42 -12.89 10.80 39.46
C PRO A 42 -13.74 9.59 39.86
N VAL A 43 -13.78 8.53 39.05
CA VAL A 43 -14.52 7.29 39.37
C VAL A 43 -13.90 6.58 40.58
N PHE A 44 -12.57 6.54 40.65
CA PHE A 44 -11.87 5.98 41.81
C PHE A 44 -12.01 6.85 43.06
N LEU A 45 -11.94 8.17 42.93
CA LEU A 45 -12.07 9.10 44.05
C LEU A 45 -13.51 9.21 44.57
N SER A 46 -14.52 9.10 43.70
CA SER A 46 -15.94 9.22 44.08
C SER A 46 -16.48 7.99 44.82
N ARG A 47 -15.76 6.85 44.83
CA ARG A 47 -16.10 5.67 45.63
C ARG A 47 -16.03 5.91 47.14
N GLY A 48 -15.37 7.00 47.59
CA GLY A 48 -15.21 7.34 49.00
C GLY A 48 -16.29 8.27 49.59
N ASP A 49 -16.64 9.36 48.90
CA ASP A 49 -17.39 10.47 49.53
C ASP A 49 -18.63 10.96 48.77
N GLY A 50 -19.04 10.35 47.64
CA GLY A 50 -20.30 10.66 46.93
C GLY A 50 -20.47 12.10 46.43
N ASN A 51 -19.52 13.00 46.68
CA ASN A 51 -19.64 14.43 46.44
C ASN A 51 -18.96 14.79 45.12
N PHE A 52 -19.76 14.84 44.04
CA PHE A 52 -19.31 15.06 42.66
C PHE A 52 -18.87 16.51 42.35
N ARG A 53 -18.48 17.31 43.38
CA ARG A 53 -18.06 18.73 43.22
C ARG A 53 -16.86 18.92 42.29
N TYR A 54 -16.03 17.89 42.14
CA TYR A 54 -14.86 17.92 41.26
C TYR A 54 -15.12 17.27 39.89
N GLY A 55 -16.29 16.70 39.61
CA GLY A 55 -16.55 16.00 38.35
C GLY A 55 -16.51 16.90 37.12
N LEU A 56 -17.11 18.08 37.20
CA LEU A 56 -17.16 19.04 36.09
C LEU A 56 -15.77 19.48 35.56
N PRO A 57 -14.79 19.90 36.40
CA PRO A 57 -13.47 20.28 35.90
C PRO A 57 -12.72 19.11 35.25
N PHE A 58 -12.87 17.87 35.75
CA PHE A 58 -12.26 16.70 35.12
C PHE A 58 -12.87 16.37 33.74
N ILE A 59 -14.18 16.57 33.58
CA ILE A 59 -14.86 16.43 32.28
C ILE A 59 -14.37 17.49 31.29
N ILE A 60 -14.25 18.75 31.72
CA ILE A 60 -13.72 19.83 30.86
C ILE A 60 -12.27 19.51 30.46
N ALA A 61 -11.42 19.10 31.41
CA ALA A 61 -10.04 18.72 31.14
C ALA A 61 -9.94 17.55 30.14
N PHE A 62 -10.82 16.54 30.25
CA PHE A 62 -10.89 15.45 29.28
C PHE A 62 -11.11 15.96 27.85
N PHE A 63 -12.12 16.81 27.63
CA PHE A 63 -12.41 17.32 26.29
C PHE A 63 -11.27 18.18 25.74
N VAL A 64 -10.68 19.05 26.55
CA VAL A 64 -9.55 19.90 26.13
C VAL A 64 -8.34 19.06 25.73
N LEU A 65 -7.98 18.05 26.53
CA LEU A 65 -6.84 17.17 26.25
C LEU A 65 -7.09 16.27 25.03
N CYS A 66 -8.31 15.76 24.89
CA CYS A 66 -8.71 14.92 23.75
C CYS A 66 -8.68 15.73 22.44
N ILE A 67 -9.29 16.92 22.42
CA ILE A 67 -9.27 17.82 21.25
C ILE A 67 -7.83 18.22 20.90
N SER A 68 -7.01 18.57 21.90
CA SER A 68 -5.60 18.93 21.69
C SER A 68 -4.79 17.76 21.13
N SER A 69 -5.01 16.54 21.66
CA SER A 69 -4.37 15.31 21.15
C SER A 69 -4.72 15.08 19.68
N VAL A 70 -6.01 15.12 19.34
CA VAL A 70 -6.48 14.94 17.95
C VAL A 70 -5.90 16.01 17.03
N ALA A 71 -5.89 17.28 17.45
CA ALA A 71 -5.31 18.37 16.66
C ALA A 71 -3.82 18.18 16.39
N VAL A 72 -3.04 17.75 17.38
CA VAL A 72 -1.61 17.44 17.22
C VAL A 72 -1.41 16.25 16.27
N LEU A 73 -2.17 15.17 16.43
CA LEU A 73 -2.05 13.99 15.57
C LEU A 73 -2.40 14.31 14.11
N ILE A 74 -3.49 15.06 13.86
CA ILE A 74 -3.86 15.52 12.52
C ILE A 74 -2.76 16.40 11.91
N TYR A 75 -2.15 17.29 12.70
CA TYR A 75 -1.10 18.18 12.23
C TYR A 75 0.20 17.45 11.84
N VAL A 76 0.49 16.32 12.48
CA VAL A 76 1.71 15.52 12.27
C VAL A 76 1.50 14.42 11.23
N PHE A 77 0.26 13.96 11.05
CA PHE A 77 -0.10 12.84 10.19
C PHE A 77 0.53 12.88 8.79
N PRO A 78 0.49 14.00 8.03
CA PRO A 78 1.09 14.03 6.70
C PRO A 78 2.60 13.77 6.72
N ASP A 79 3.31 14.37 7.69
CA ASP A 79 4.76 14.22 7.82
C ASP A 79 5.11 12.77 8.24
N ALA A 80 4.31 12.18 9.14
CA ALA A 80 4.44 10.78 9.54
C ALA A 80 4.24 9.81 8.36
N VAL A 81 3.22 10.04 7.54
CA VAL A 81 2.97 9.25 6.33
C VAL A 81 4.17 9.32 5.38
N VAL A 82 4.76 10.50 5.14
CA VAL A 82 5.96 10.61 4.28
C VAL A 82 7.14 9.79 4.83
N HIS A 83 7.39 9.85 6.14
CA HIS A 83 8.47 9.05 6.76
C HIS A 83 8.21 7.55 6.65
N ASP A 84 6.97 7.10 6.83
CA ASP A 84 6.59 5.69 6.69
C ASP A 84 6.63 5.23 5.22
N LEU A 85 6.27 6.09 4.27
CA LEU A 85 6.44 5.85 2.84
C LEU A 85 7.92 5.62 2.51
N HIS A 86 8.81 6.53 2.89
CA HIS A 86 10.25 6.40 2.64
C HIS A 86 10.82 5.12 3.25
N LYS A 87 10.52 4.86 4.53
CA LYS A 87 10.96 3.64 5.23
C LYS A 87 10.47 2.37 4.55
N SER A 88 9.23 2.37 4.04
CA SER A 88 8.64 1.24 3.34
C SER A 88 9.24 1.04 1.95
N VAL A 89 9.46 2.12 1.19
CA VAL A 89 10.16 2.07 -0.11
C VAL A 89 11.56 1.50 0.08
N ASP A 90 12.34 2.03 1.02
CA ASP A 90 13.70 1.55 1.32
C ASP A 90 13.71 0.06 1.71
N LYS A 91 12.71 -0.39 2.48
CA LYS A 91 12.61 -1.79 2.88
C LYS A 91 12.39 -2.70 1.66
N TYR A 92 11.51 -2.32 0.75
CA TYR A 92 11.15 -3.16 -0.40
C TYR A 92 12.11 -3.01 -1.58
N SER A 93 12.72 -1.83 -1.78
CA SER A 93 13.74 -1.59 -2.81
C SER A 93 15.06 -2.30 -2.51
N ASN A 94 15.36 -2.60 -1.25
CA ASN A 94 16.53 -3.40 -0.88
C ASN A 94 16.26 -4.91 -0.87
N GLN A 95 15.03 -5.34 -1.13
CA GLN A 95 14.68 -6.75 -1.13
C GLN A 95 15.04 -7.43 -2.47
N SER A 96 15.58 -8.65 -2.38
CA SER A 96 15.92 -9.43 -3.58
C SER A 96 14.67 -9.86 -4.36
N LEU A 97 14.80 -9.85 -5.68
CA LEU A 97 13.78 -10.41 -6.56
C LEU A 97 13.78 -11.94 -6.43
N SER A 98 12.59 -12.52 -6.37
CA SER A 98 12.38 -13.95 -6.43
C SER A 98 12.34 -14.42 -7.88
N VAL A 99 12.84 -15.64 -8.11
CA VAL A 99 12.90 -16.27 -9.42
C VAL A 99 11.75 -17.26 -9.58
N LEU A 100 11.16 -17.30 -10.77
CA LEU A 100 10.22 -18.28 -11.26
C LEU A 100 10.86 -19.00 -12.43
N TYR A 101 10.93 -20.31 -12.35
CA TYR A 101 11.36 -21.13 -13.48
C TYR A 101 10.15 -21.49 -14.33
N HIS A 102 10.36 -21.68 -15.64
CA HIS A 102 9.32 -22.10 -16.57
C HIS A 102 8.14 -21.12 -16.71
N ALA A 103 8.45 -19.83 -16.81
CA ALA A 103 7.47 -18.76 -17.02
C ALA A 103 7.23 -18.47 -18.52
N GLU A 104 7.44 -19.46 -19.41
CA GLU A 104 7.24 -19.28 -20.85
C GLU A 104 5.78 -18.90 -21.14
N LYS A 105 5.55 -18.03 -22.13
CA LYS A 105 4.23 -17.42 -22.38
C LYS A 105 3.12 -18.43 -22.64
N GLU A 106 3.38 -19.38 -23.53
CA GLU A 106 2.42 -20.43 -23.92
C GLU A 106 2.09 -21.32 -22.72
N ARG A 107 3.13 -21.86 -22.08
CA ARG A 107 2.99 -22.72 -20.91
C ARG A 107 2.25 -22.03 -19.76
N THR A 108 2.61 -20.79 -19.46
CA THR A 108 1.97 -20.02 -18.38
C THR A 108 0.51 -19.73 -18.72
N THR A 109 0.21 -19.39 -19.98
CA THR A 109 -1.16 -19.19 -20.45
C THR A 109 -2.01 -20.44 -20.28
N GLU A 110 -1.52 -21.59 -20.75
CA GLU A 110 -2.21 -22.88 -20.61
C GLU A 110 -2.40 -23.27 -19.15
N LEU A 111 -1.39 -23.04 -18.31
CA LEU A 111 -1.43 -23.31 -16.88
C LEU A 111 -2.55 -22.53 -16.19
N PHE A 112 -2.68 -21.22 -16.45
CA PHE A 112 -3.77 -20.42 -15.89
C PHE A 112 -5.14 -20.85 -16.43
N LYS A 113 -5.24 -21.17 -17.73
CA LYS A 113 -6.47 -21.73 -18.32
C LYS A 113 -6.87 -23.03 -17.64
N LYS A 114 -5.93 -23.96 -17.42
CA LYS A 114 -6.14 -25.22 -16.69
C LYS A 114 -6.61 -25.00 -15.26
N HIS A 115 -6.13 -23.94 -14.61
CA HIS A 115 -6.58 -23.53 -13.29
C HIS A 115 -7.90 -22.74 -13.32
N GLY A 116 -8.63 -22.72 -14.43
CA GLY A 116 -9.98 -22.16 -14.54
C GLY A 116 -10.03 -20.64 -14.70
N PHE A 117 -8.94 -19.99 -15.11
CA PHE A 117 -9.00 -18.62 -15.59
C PHE A 117 -9.64 -18.59 -16.98
N LYS A 118 -10.57 -17.67 -17.19
CA LYS A 118 -11.33 -17.52 -18.44
C LYS A 118 -10.92 -16.23 -19.13
N GLU A 119 -10.89 -16.23 -20.46
CA GLU A 119 -10.66 -15.01 -21.23
C GLU A 119 -11.76 -13.98 -20.93
N ALA A 120 -11.34 -12.75 -20.62
CA ALA A 120 -12.22 -11.64 -20.24
C ALA A 120 -12.18 -10.47 -21.25
N GLY A 121 -11.53 -10.68 -22.41
CA GLY A 121 -11.28 -9.64 -23.41
C GLY A 121 -10.02 -8.82 -23.13
N GLY A 122 -9.57 -8.07 -24.14
CA GLY A 122 -8.43 -7.14 -24.01
C GLY A 122 -7.07 -7.80 -23.72
N GLY A 123 -6.94 -9.12 -23.91
CA GLY A 123 -5.74 -9.88 -23.59
C GLY A 123 -5.64 -10.36 -22.13
N PHE A 124 -6.73 -10.25 -21.37
CA PHE A 124 -6.77 -10.63 -19.95
C PHE A 124 -7.47 -11.97 -19.71
N TYR A 125 -6.95 -12.70 -18.73
CA TYR A 125 -7.55 -13.91 -18.17
C TYR A 125 -8.04 -13.63 -16.74
N ARG A 126 -9.29 -13.96 -16.45
CA ARG A 126 -9.97 -13.58 -15.21
C ARG A 126 -10.37 -14.80 -14.39
N LYS A 127 -10.20 -14.71 -13.07
CA LYS A 127 -10.78 -15.65 -12.10
C LYS A 127 -11.09 -14.93 -10.79
N LYS A 128 -12.33 -15.08 -10.31
CA LYS A 128 -12.72 -14.60 -8.97
C LYS A 128 -12.48 -15.71 -7.94
N MET A 129 -11.88 -15.37 -6.81
CA MET A 129 -11.75 -16.29 -5.66
C MET A 129 -12.22 -15.63 -4.38
N ILE A 130 -12.71 -16.44 -3.45
CA ILE A 130 -13.08 -16.01 -2.11
C ILE A 130 -11.80 -15.90 -1.28
N SER A 131 -11.68 -14.83 -0.50
CA SER A 131 -10.53 -14.57 0.38
C SER A 131 -11.03 -14.28 1.79
N ILE A 132 -10.49 -14.98 2.79
CA ILE A 132 -10.90 -14.84 4.19
C ILE A 132 -10.75 -13.40 4.68
N SER A 133 -9.77 -12.64 4.18
CA SER A 133 -9.47 -11.28 4.66
C SER A 133 -10.08 -10.15 3.84
N LYS A 134 -10.64 -10.43 2.66
CA LYS A 134 -11.07 -9.41 1.68
C LYS A 134 -12.42 -9.76 1.02
N ASP A 135 -13.15 -10.73 1.57
CA ASP A 135 -14.35 -11.39 1.03
C ASP A 135 -14.13 -12.09 -0.33
N SER A 136 -13.76 -11.34 -1.36
CA SER A 136 -13.38 -11.89 -2.66
C SER A 136 -12.37 -11.02 -3.39
N ILE A 137 -11.42 -11.65 -4.05
CA ILE A 137 -10.43 -11.00 -4.91
C ILE A 137 -10.68 -11.45 -6.35
N CYS A 138 -10.77 -10.49 -7.26
CA CYS A 138 -10.79 -10.77 -8.69
C CYS A 138 -9.36 -10.73 -9.24
N TYR A 139 -8.88 -11.89 -9.68
CA TYR A 139 -7.57 -12.01 -10.29
C TYR A 139 -7.66 -11.83 -11.79
N TYR A 140 -6.78 -11.01 -12.32
CA TYR A 140 -6.52 -10.85 -13.74
C TYR A 140 -5.09 -11.26 -14.04
N VAL A 141 -4.88 -11.98 -15.13
CA VAL A 141 -3.56 -12.33 -15.65
C VAL A 141 -3.45 -11.73 -17.04
N ALA A 142 -2.35 -11.05 -17.32
CA ALA A 142 -2.05 -10.49 -18.63
C ALA A 142 -0.61 -10.78 -19.02
N PHE A 143 -0.38 -10.83 -20.32
CA PHE A 143 0.92 -11.08 -20.93
C PHE A 143 1.23 -9.93 -21.89
N SER A 144 2.40 -9.32 -21.73
CA SER A 144 2.83 -8.16 -22.51
C SER A 144 4.23 -8.40 -23.04
N ASP A 145 4.45 -8.14 -24.32
CA ASP A 145 5.79 -8.09 -24.91
C ASP A 145 6.18 -6.60 -24.93
N ALA A 146 7.04 -6.17 -24.01
CA ALA A 146 7.35 -4.75 -23.83
C ALA A 146 8.79 -4.55 -23.33
N ASP A 147 9.46 -3.55 -23.91
CA ASP A 147 10.84 -3.20 -23.55
C ASP A 147 10.95 -2.39 -22.25
N ASP A 148 9.88 -1.69 -21.86
CA ASP A 148 9.84 -0.78 -20.72
C ASP A 148 8.86 -1.31 -19.67
N VAL A 149 9.38 -1.61 -18.48
CA VAL A 149 8.62 -2.23 -17.38
C VAL A 149 7.52 -1.31 -16.88
N ASP A 150 7.81 -0.03 -16.67
CA ASP A 150 6.86 0.92 -16.09
C ASP A 150 5.71 1.19 -17.06
N LYS A 151 6.02 1.42 -18.34
CA LYS A 151 4.99 1.63 -19.37
C LYS A 151 4.12 0.40 -19.55
N ALA A 152 4.68 -0.81 -19.46
CA ALA A 152 3.91 -2.04 -19.55
C ALA A 152 2.90 -2.15 -18.39
N VAL A 153 3.35 -1.83 -17.17
CA VAL A 153 2.50 -1.83 -15.97
C VAL A 153 1.39 -0.79 -16.09
N ASP A 154 1.73 0.46 -16.42
CA ASP A 154 0.76 1.57 -16.54
C ASP A 154 -0.27 1.28 -17.64
N ALA A 155 0.16 0.75 -18.78
CA ALA A 155 -0.73 0.39 -19.87
C ALA A 155 -1.69 -0.76 -19.47
N ALA A 156 -1.20 -1.76 -18.74
CA ALA A 156 -2.03 -2.88 -18.29
C ALA A 156 -3.06 -2.43 -17.23
N LEU A 157 -2.66 -1.61 -16.27
CA LEU A 157 -3.56 -1.04 -15.27
C LEU A 157 -4.61 -0.13 -15.90
N SER A 158 -4.20 0.77 -16.81
CA SER A 158 -5.12 1.64 -17.55
C SER A 158 -6.16 0.84 -18.36
N LYS A 159 -5.74 -0.29 -18.96
CA LYS A 159 -6.68 -1.19 -19.65
C LYS A 159 -7.63 -1.89 -18.68
N LEU A 160 -7.12 -2.33 -17.53
CA LEU A 160 -7.91 -2.98 -16.49
C LEU A 160 -8.99 -2.04 -15.91
N GLU A 161 -8.64 -0.77 -15.67
CA GLU A 161 -9.59 0.26 -15.23
C GLU A 161 -10.73 0.45 -16.24
N ARG A 162 -10.43 0.45 -17.54
CA ARG A 162 -11.45 0.56 -18.60
C ARG A 162 -12.41 -0.63 -18.64
N MET A 163 -12.02 -1.80 -18.14
CA MET A 163 -12.91 -2.96 -18.05
C MET A 163 -13.99 -2.82 -16.95
N LYS A 164 -13.89 -1.81 -16.08
CA LYS A 164 -14.88 -1.49 -15.03
C LYS A 164 -15.27 -2.71 -14.19
N GLU A 165 -14.28 -3.43 -13.66
CA GLU A 165 -14.52 -4.55 -12.74
C GLU A 165 -15.34 -4.08 -11.52
N LYS A 166 -16.39 -4.83 -11.18
CA LYS A 166 -17.31 -4.50 -10.08
C LYS A 166 -16.81 -5.01 -8.72
N THR A 167 -15.81 -5.87 -8.73
CA THR A 167 -15.22 -6.43 -7.52
C THR A 167 -14.33 -5.40 -6.83
N ARG A 168 -14.50 -5.24 -5.52
CA ARG A 168 -13.79 -4.26 -4.67
C ARG A 168 -12.28 -4.45 -4.63
N CYS A 169 -11.80 -5.70 -4.69
CA CYS A 169 -10.39 -6.03 -4.68
C CYS A 169 -9.99 -6.69 -5.99
N VAL A 170 -9.07 -6.07 -6.73
CA VAL A 170 -8.59 -6.56 -8.02
C VAL A 170 -7.09 -6.75 -7.98
N CYS A 171 -6.63 -7.96 -8.30
CA CYS A 171 -5.22 -8.30 -8.39
C CYS A 171 -4.86 -8.58 -9.84
N LEU A 172 -3.96 -7.78 -10.42
CA LEU A 172 -3.35 -8.06 -11.71
C LEU A 172 -2.05 -8.84 -11.52
N ILE A 173 -1.84 -9.91 -12.27
CA ILE A 173 -0.53 -10.55 -12.45
C ILE A 173 -0.12 -10.27 -13.89
N LEU A 174 0.94 -9.49 -14.07
CA LEU A 174 1.38 -9.05 -15.38
C LEU A 174 2.72 -9.69 -15.72
N PHE A 175 2.74 -10.57 -16.71
CA PHE A 175 3.98 -11.10 -17.27
C PHE A 175 4.47 -10.17 -18.37
N ILE A 176 5.68 -9.63 -18.19
CA ILE A 176 6.36 -8.72 -19.11
C ILE A 176 7.50 -9.50 -19.75
N TYR A 177 7.33 -9.89 -21.00
CA TYR A 177 8.31 -10.64 -21.78
C TYR A 177 9.27 -9.67 -22.46
N LYS A 178 10.56 -9.87 -22.19
CA LYS A 178 11.65 -9.11 -22.79
C LYS A 178 12.80 -10.04 -23.14
N ASN A 179 13.44 -9.81 -24.28
CA ASN A 179 14.64 -10.57 -24.65
C ASN A 179 15.84 -10.02 -23.87
N ASN A 180 16.56 -10.88 -23.14
CA ASN A 180 17.77 -10.54 -22.39
C ASN A 180 17.60 -9.32 -21.44
N PRO A 181 16.74 -9.43 -20.40
CA PRO A 181 16.51 -8.35 -19.45
C PRO A 181 17.80 -7.93 -18.73
N THR A 182 18.06 -6.63 -18.74
CA THR A 182 19.25 -6.01 -18.16
C THR A 182 19.13 -5.86 -16.64
N LYS A 183 20.25 -5.54 -15.96
CA LYS A 183 20.21 -5.16 -14.54
C LYS A 183 19.32 -3.95 -14.28
N ASN A 184 19.30 -2.99 -15.21
CA ASN A 184 18.46 -1.80 -15.10
C ASN A 184 16.97 -2.16 -15.13
N ASP A 185 16.55 -3.10 -15.98
CA ASP A 185 15.16 -3.56 -16.04
C ASP A 185 14.72 -4.21 -14.72
N LYS A 186 15.62 -4.98 -14.09
CA LYS A 186 15.38 -5.59 -12.77
C LYS A 186 15.29 -4.53 -11.67
N GLU A 187 16.07 -3.45 -11.75
CA GLU A 187 15.99 -2.32 -10.82
C GLU A 187 14.67 -1.57 -10.97
N GLN A 188 14.26 -1.26 -12.20
CA GLN A 188 12.97 -0.63 -12.50
C GLN A 188 11.81 -1.46 -11.97
N LEU A 189 11.80 -2.77 -12.25
CA LEU A 189 10.82 -3.69 -11.71
C LEU A 189 10.78 -3.62 -10.18
N ARG A 190 11.93 -3.67 -9.51
CA ARG A 190 12.01 -3.67 -8.05
C ARG A 190 11.46 -2.37 -7.47
N MET A 191 11.89 -1.23 -8.00
CA MET A 191 11.41 0.08 -7.56
C MET A 191 9.90 0.22 -7.79
N ARG A 192 9.40 -0.21 -8.94
CA ARG A 192 7.96 -0.17 -9.25
C ARG A 192 7.15 -1.01 -8.28
N CYS A 193 7.56 -2.25 -8.03
CA CYS A 193 6.90 -3.12 -7.06
C CYS A 193 7.02 -2.59 -5.62
N ALA A 194 8.14 -1.95 -5.26
CA ALA A 194 8.33 -1.32 -3.95
C ALA A 194 7.33 -0.19 -3.73
N TYR A 195 7.10 0.68 -4.71
CA TYR A 195 6.08 1.72 -4.64
C TYR A 195 4.67 1.13 -4.53
N MET A 196 4.32 0.16 -5.36
CA MET A 196 3.01 -0.53 -5.32
C MET A 196 2.73 -1.22 -3.97
N LEU A 197 3.77 -1.76 -3.34
CA LEU A 197 3.68 -2.38 -2.02
C LEU A 197 3.59 -1.37 -0.89
N THR A 198 4.35 -0.27 -0.99
CA THR A 198 4.35 0.82 -0.03
C THR A 198 2.98 1.49 0.01
N ASP A 199 2.43 1.83 -1.15
CA ASP A 199 1.12 2.46 -1.27
C ASP A 199 0.05 1.63 -0.53
N GLU A 200 0.01 0.32 -0.81
CA GLU A 200 -0.95 -0.59 -0.19
C GLU A 200 -0.71 -0.87 1.31
N THR A 201 0.48 -0.56 1.86
CA THR A 201 0.79 -0.85 3.28
C THR A 201 0.82 0.35 4.20
N VAL A 202 1.22 1.51 3.69
CA VAL A 202 1.28 2.74 4.47
C VAL A 202 -0.08 3.42 4.45
N LEU A 203 -0.79 3.37 3.33
CA LEU A 203 -2.15 3.86 3.17
C LEU A 203 -3.06 2.69 2.78
N PRO A 204 -3.31 1.74 3.71
CA PRO A 204 -4.03 0.52 3.39
C PRO A 204 -5.49 0.81 3.09
N ASP A 205 -5.86 0.79 1.81
CA ASP A 205 -7.26 0.77 1.44
C ASP A 205 -7.85 -0.64 1.60
N SER A 206 -9.07 -0.67 2.13
CA SER A 206 -9.84 -1.92 2.25
C SER A 206 -10.20 -2.51 0.88
N GLU A 207 -10.22 -1.66 -0.16
CA GLU A 207 -10.58 -1.95 -1.55
C GLU A 207 -9.50 -1.38 -2.47
N GLY A 208 -9.37 -1.88 -3.70
CA GLY A 208 -8.41 -1.32 -4.64
C GLY A 208 -7.96 -2.27 -5.74
N VAL A 209 -7.11 -1.73 -6.60
CA VAL A 209 -6.46 -2.45 -7.69
C VAL A 209 -4.96 -2.43 -7.43
N ASN A 210 -4.33 -3.60 -7.44
CA ASN A 210 -2.87 -3.68 -7.40
C ASN A 210 -2.35 -4.71 -8.42
N ALA A 211 -1.09 -4.59 -8.81
CA ALA A 211 -0.44 -5.48 -9.75
C ALA A 211 0.78 -6.18 -9.13
N VAL A 212 1.03 -7.41 -9.57
CA VAL A 212 2.26 -8.16 -9.38
C VAL A 212 2.92 -8.31 -10.75
N PRO A 213 3.80 -7.38 -11.15
CA PRO A 213 4.57 -7.49 -12.36
C PRO A 213 5.65 -8.58 -12.23
N VAL A 214 5.81 -9.36 -13.30
CA VAL A 214 6.78 -10.44 -13.44
C VAL A 214 7.58 -10.17 -14.71
N LEU A 215 8.86 -9.86 -14.58
CA LEU A 215 9.75 -9.68 -15.73
C LEU A 215 10.29 -11.03 -16.16
N VAL A 216 9.95 -11.46 -17.37
CA VAL A 216 10.35 -12.76 -17.92
C VAL A 216 11.38 -12.56 -19.02
N ASP A 217 12.49 -13.28 -18.92
CA ASP A 217 13.43 -13.44 -20.01
C ASP A 217 12.85 -14.45 -21.02
N SER A 218 12.46 -13.94 -22.19
CA SER A 218 11.87 -14.77 -23.25
C SER A 218 12.81 -15.85 -23.77
N ALA A 219 14.13 -15.67 -23.64
CA ALA A 219 15.11 -16.63 -24.15
C ALA A 219 15.26 -17.86 -23.23
N THR A 220 15.14 -17.66 -21.92
CA THR A 220 15.37 -18.70 -20.90
C THR A 220 14.09 -19.20 -20.23
N GLY A 221 13.00 -18.44 -20.34
CA GLY A 221 11.76 -18.69 -19.61
C GLY A 221 11.88 -18.35 -18.10
N GLU A 222 12.95 -17.69 -17.67
CA GLU A 222 13.14 -17.28 -16.28
C GLU A 222 12.36 -16.00 -15.98
N GLY A 223 11.42 -16.08 -15.04
CA GLY A 223 10.67 -14.94 -14.51
C GLY A 223 11.28 -14.39 -13.24
N THR A 224 11.24 -13.08 -13.04
CA THR A 224 11.64 -12.41 -11.79
C THR A 224 10.53 -11.49 -11.30
N PHE A 225 10.31 -11.47 -9.99
CA PHE A 225 9.30 -10.63 -9.35
C PHE A 225 9.65 -10.31 -7.89
N LEU A 226 9.11 -9.24 -7.33
CA LEU A 226 9.30 -8.91 -5.93
C LEU A 226 8.30 -9.69 -5.07
N SER A 227 8.76 -10.69 -4.31
CA SER A 227 7.89 -11.57 -3.53
C SER A 227 7.49 -10.98 -2.18
N LYS A 228 6.19 -10.97 -1.88
CA LYS A 228 5.67 -10.69 -0.54
C LYS A 228 4.66 -11.75 -0.12
N MET A 229 5.02 -12.54 0.90
CA MET A 229 4.18 -13.66 1.37
C MET A 229 3.40 -13.38 2.64
N ARG A 230 3.81 -12.37 3.41
CA ARG A 230 3.18 -12.00 4.68
C ARG A 230 2.26 -10.81 4.49
N GLY A 231 1.15 -10.82 5.24
CA GLY A 231 0.15 -9.75 5.22
C GLY A 231 -1.10 -10.09 4.42
N ILE A 232 -2.08 -9.19 4.48
CA ILE A 232 -3.41 -9.34 3.87
C ILE A 232 -3.59 -8.48 2.61
N SER A 233 -2.50 -7.89 2.10
CA SER A 233 -2.52 -7.04 0.91
C SER A 233 -2.82 -7.86 -0.36
N ILE A 234 -3.54 -7.27 -1.30
CA ILE A 234 -3.83 -7.73 -2.67
C ILE A 234 -2.54 -8.18 -3.35
N TYR A 235 -1.47 -7.40 -3.25
CA TYR A 235 -0.16 -7.79 -3.80
C TYR A 235 0.33 -9.13 -3.19
N ALA A 236 0.23 -9.29 -1.86
CA ALA A 236 0.63 -10.54 -1.20
C ALA A 236 -0.27 -11.74 -1.58
N HIS A 237 -1.55 -11.49 -1.85
CA HIS A 237 -2.46 -12.48 -2.44
C HIS A 237 -2.02 -12.88 -3.86
N GLY A 238 -1.62 -11.92 -4.70
CA GLY A 238 -1.07 -12.16 -6.03
C GLY A 238 0.21 -13.01 -6.00
N CYS A 239 1.18 -12.67 -5.14
CA CYS A 239 2.42 -13.45 -4.99
C CYS A 239 2.16 -14.89 -4.54
N ARG A 240 1.21 -15.10 -3.62
CA ARG A 240 0.84 -16.46 -3.16
C ARG A 240 0.21 -17.28 -4.28
N LEU A 241 -0.64 -16.66 -5.09
CA LEU A 241 -1.26 -17.32 -6.24
C LEU A 241 -0.22 -17.67 -7.31
N LEU A 242 0.70 -16.73 -7.60
CA LEU A 242 1.79 -16.92 -8.54
C LEU A 242 2.68 -18.10 -8.15
N LYS A 243 3.12 -18.16 -6.88
CA LYS A 243 3.87 -19.33 -6.40
C LYS A 243 3.06 -20.61 -6.49
N ARG A 244 1.81 -20.62 -6.02
CA ARG A 244 0.98 -21.85 -6.04
C ARG A 244 0.85 -22.49 -7.42
N TYR A 245 0.79 -21.69 -8.48
CA TYR A 245 0.54 -22.22 -9.82
C TYR A 245 1.80 -22.46 -10.63
N ILE A 246 2.88 -21.71 -10.40
CA ILE A 246 4.09 -21.78 -11.23
C ILE A 246 5.26 -22.42 -10.50
N GLN A 247 5.34 -22.29 -9.17
CA GLN A 247 6.46 -22.72 -8.34
C GLN A 247 6.13 -23.92 -7.46
#